data_AF-A0A834EM24-F1
#
_entry.id   AF-A0A834EM24-F1
#
_cell.length_a   1.000
_cell.length_b   1.000
_cell.length_c   1.000
_cell.angle_alpha   90.00
_cell.angle_beta   90.00
_cell.angle_gamma   90.00
#
_symmetry.space_group_name_H-M   'P 1'
#
loop_
_entity.id
_entity.type
_entity.pdbx_description
1 polymer ?
#
loop_
_entity_poly.entity_id
_entity_poly.type
_entity_poly.pdbx_seq_one_letter_code
_entity_poly.pdbx_strand_id
1 'polypeptide(L)'
;MLDPKVWREAAAQVFFALGLGFGGVIAFSSYNKRDNNCHFDAVLVSFINFFTSVLATLVVFAVLGFKANVISEKCIAENSKMIVTFLKMGNISQDIIPHHINLSDVTVEDYHLVYDIIQKVKEEEFPALHLNSCQIEDELNKAVQGTGLAFIAFTEAMTHFPASPFWSVMFFLMLVNLGLGSMFGTIEGIITPIVDTFKARKEILTVICCLLAFCIGLIFVQRSGNYFVTMFDDYSATLPLLIVVILENIAVSFVYGIDKFMEDLRDMLGFAPSRYYYYMWKYISPLMLSSLLIASVVNMGLSPPGYNAWIEDKRYL
;
A
#
# COMPACT_ATOMS: atom_id res chain seq x y z
N MET A 1 13.67 -12.15 -0.66
CA MET A 1 14.12 -11.87 -2.04
C MET A 1 13.95 -13.06 -2.99
N LEU A 2 14.02 -14.31 -2.53
CA LEU A 2 13.83 -15.49 -3.41
C LEU A 2 12.36 -15.81 -3.72
N ASP A 3 11.42 -15.20 -2.99
CA ASP A 3 9.98 -15.40 -3.21
C ASP A 3 9.52 -14.65 -4.48
N PRO A 4 9.01 -15.36 -5.52
CA PRO A 4 8.48 -14.75 -6.73
C PRO A 4 7.31 -13.78 -6.48
N LYS A 5 6.55 -13.98 -5.39
CA LYS A 5 5.42 -13.12 -5.03
C LYS A 5 5.87 -11.68 -4.77
N VAL A 6 7.03 -11.50 -4.13
CA VAL A 6 7.59 -10.18 -3.79
C VAL A 6 7.91 -9.38 -5.06
N TRP A 7 8.50 -10.01 -6.07
CA TRP A 7 8.84 -9.35 -7.34
C TRP A 7 7.60 -8.99 -8.15
N ARG A 8 6.57 -9.85 -8.11
CA ARG A 8 5.28 -9.57 -8.75
C ARG A 8 4.61 -8.35 -8.13
N GLU A 9 4.53 -8.29 -6.80
CA GLU A 9 3.93 -7.16 -6.07
C GLU A 9 4.72 -5.87 -6.29
N ALA A 10 6.05 -5.94 -6.25
CA ALA A 10 6.91 -4.78 -6.53
C ALA A 10 6.68 -4.24 -7.95
N ALA A 11 6.59 -5.11 -8.96
CA ALA A 11 6.35 -4.67 -10.32
C ALA A 11 4.93 -4.12 -10.52
N ALA A 12 3.91 -4.78 -9.97
CA ALA A 12 2.54 -4.28 -9.98
C ALA A 12 2.46 -2.86 -9.38
N GLN A 13 3.13 -2.65 -8.24
CA GLN A 13 3.19 -1.36 -7.57
C GLN A 13 3.77 -0.26 -8.46
N VAL A 14 4.79 -0.56 -9.28
CA VAL A 14 5.37 0.42 -10.21
C VAL A 14 4.34 0.87 -11.26
N PHE A 15 3.54 -0.07 -11.80
CA PHE A 15 2.51 0.28 -12.78
C PHE A 15 1.40 1.14 -12.17
N PHE A 16 0.91 0.77 -10.99
CA PHE A 16 -0.12 1.54 -10.29
C PHE A 16 0.39 2.91 -9.86
N ALA A 17 1.62 3.01 -9.34
CA ALA A 17 2.19 4.28 -8.90
C ALA A 17 2.40 5.27 -10.05
N LEU A 18 2.78 4.79 -11.25
CA LEU A 18 2.98 5.63 -12.42
C LEU A 18 1.73 5.78 -13.31
N GLY A 19 0.63 5.07 -13.01
CA GLY A 19 -0.59 5.11 -13.81
C GLY A 19 -0.42 4.55 -15.23
N LEU A 20 0.47 3.58 -15.43
CA LEU A 20 0.75 2.98 -16.74
C LEU A 20 -0.38 2.03 -17.15
N GLY A 21 -0.73 1.99 -18.43
CA GLY A 21 -1.78 1.12 -18.99
C GLY A 21 -3.23 1.60 -18.77
N PHE A 22 -3.45 2.71 -18.04
CA PHE A 22 -4.77 3.32 -17.86
C PHE A 22 -5.16 4.32 -18.95
N GLY A 23 -4.25 4.64 -19.88
CA GLY A 23 -4.48 5.62 -20.95
C GLY A 23 -4.44 7.09 -20.53
N GLY A 24 -4.54 7.40 -19.24
CA GLY A 24 -4.50 8.78 -18.74
C GLY A 24 -3.22 9.55 -19.10
N VAL A 25 -2.05 8.91 -19.00
CA VAL A 25 -0.76 9.53 -19.37
C VAL A 25 -0.69 9.83 -20.87
N ILE A 26 -1.23 8.93 -21.70
CA ILE A 26 -1.29 9.12 -23.16
C ILE A 26 -2.23 10.29 -23.48
N ALA A 27 -3.41 10.33 -22.84
CA ALA A 27 -4.38 11.40 -23.00
C ALA A 27 -3.79 12.77 -22.63
N PHE A 28 -3.16 12.90 -21.46
CA PHE A 28 -2.51 14.16 -21.06
C PHE A 28 -1.36 14.56 -21.97
N SER A 29 -0.55 13.59 -22.40
CA SER A 29 0.57 13.85 -23.31
C SER A 29 0.10 14.30 -24.69
N SER A 30 -1.09 13.90 -25.13
CA SER A 30 -1.64 14.30 -26.43
C SER A 30 -1.96 15.80 -26.53
N TYR A 31 -2.16 16.48 -25.39
CA TYR A 31 -2.38 17.92 -25.32
C TYR A 31 -1.09 18.75 -25.34
N ASN A 32 0.08 18.12 -25.21
CA ASN A 32 1.35 18.82 -25.27
C ASN A 32 1.72 19.22 -26.69
N LYS A 33 2.55 20.26 -26.81
CA LYS A 33 3.14 20.64 -28.09
C LYS A 33 4.07 19.53 -28.58
N ARG A 34 4.21 19.40 -29.90
CA ARG A 34 5.02 18.35 -30.54
C ARG A 34 6.52 18.47 -30.22
N ASP A 35 7.01 19.67 -29.94
CA ASP A 35 8.40 19.99 -29.58
C ASP A 35 8.66 19.98 -28.05
N ASN A 36 7.67 19.54 -27.25
CA ASN A 36 7.83 19.44 -25.81
C ASN A 36 8.82 18.32 -25.44
N ASN A 37 9.68 18.57 -24.45
CA ASN A 37 10.68 17.61 -24.00
C ASN A 37 10.07 16.50 -23.13
N CYS A 38 9.39 15.54 -23.77
CA CYS A 38 8.75 14.41 -23.09
C CYS A 38 9.75 13.50 -22.36
N HIS A 39 11.02 13.49 -22.76
CA HIS A 39 12.07 12.73 -22.08
C HIS A 39 12.36 13.27 -20.69
N PHE A 40 12.53 14.59 -20.57
CA PHE A 40 12.72 15.25 -19.27
C PHE A 40 11.51 15.06 -18.36
N ASP A 41 10.30 15.23 -18.90
CA ASP A 41 9.06 15.07 -18.15
C ASP A 41 8.93 13.64 -17.60
N ALA A 42 9.20 12.62 -18.42
CA ALA A 42 9.13 11.22 -18.00
C ALA A 42 10.14 10.89 -16.89
N VAL A 43 11.37 11.40 -16.98
CA VAL A 43 12.41 11.21 -15.95
C VAL A 43 12.02 11.94 -14.67
N LEU A 44 11.55 13.19 -14.77
CA LEU A 44 11.16 14.00 -13.63
C LEU A 44 9.98 13.37 -12.87
N VAL A 45 8.93 12.95 -13.58
CA VAL A 45 7.76 12.29 -12.98
C VAL A 45 8.18 10.99 -12.27
N SER A 46 9.02 10.17 -12.91
CA SER A 46 9.51 8.93 -12.31
C SER A 46 10.33 9.20 -11.04
N PHE A 47 11.17 10.23 -11.06
CA PHE A 47 12.00 10.62 -9.92
C PHE A 47 11.17 11.17 -8.76
N ILE A 48 10.21 12.07 -9.04
CA ILE A 48 9.30 12.61 -8.02
C ILE A 48 8.47 11.49 -7.41
N ASN A 49 7.90 10.59 -8.22
CA ASN A 49 7.13 9.46 -7.73
C ASN A 49 7.95 8.56 -6.79
N PHE A 50 9.20 8.27 -7.15
CA PHE A 50 10.11 7.51 -6.28
C PHE A 50 10.37 8.24 -4.95
N PHE A 51 10.74 9.52 -5.00
CA PHE A 51 11.05 10.29 -3.80
C PHE A 51 9.83 10.45 -2.89
N THR A 52 8.66 10.74 -3.45
CA THR A 52 7.40 10.81 -2.71
C THR A 52 7.05 9.47 -2.07
N SER A 53 7.28 8.35 -2.76
CA SER A 53 7.07 7.01 -2.19
C SER A 53 7.99 6.73 -1.00
N VAL A 54 9.27 7.12 -1.09
CA VAL A 54 10.23 6.98 0.02
C VAL A 54 9.83 7.87 1.20
N LEU A 55 9.47 9.13 0.95
CA LEU A 55 9.04 10.06 2.00
C LEU A 55 7.76 9.58 2.69
N ALA A 56 6.76 9.15 1.91
CA ALA A 56 5.51 8.61 2.44
C ALA A 56 5.77 7.37 3.30
N THR A 57 6.65 6.47 2.84
CA THR A 57 7.05 5.27 3.58
C THR A 57 7.70 5.62 4.92
N LEU A 58 8.61 6.60 4.94
CA LEU A 58 9.25 7.07 6.17
C LEU A 58 8.20 7.61 7.15
N VAL A 59 7.28 8.46 6.69
CA VAL A 59 6.22 9.02 7.53
C VAL A 59 5.30 7.92 8.08
N VAL A 60 4.91 6.95 7.25
CA VAL A 60 4.09 5.81 7.66
C VAL A 60 4.77 5.00 8.75
N PHE A 61 6.02 4.59 8.55
CA PHE A 61 6.73 3.79 9.55
C PHE A 61 7.02 4.58 10.83
N ALA A 62 7.23 5.90 10.75
CA ALA A 62 7.38 6.73 11.94
C ALA A 62 6.10 6.76 12.80
N VAL A 63 4.92 6.92 12.17
CA VAL A 63 3.64 6.90 12.89
C VAL A 63 3.32 5.51 13.45
N LEU A 64 3.60 4.45 12.69
CA LEU A 64 3.44 3.07 13.17
C LEU A 64 4.38 2.75 14.35
N GLY A 65 5.64 3.18 14.28
CA GLY A 65 6.60 3.03 15.38
C GLY A 65 6.17 3.81 16.63
N PHE A 66 5.69 5.04 16.47
CA PHE A 66 5.12 5.81 17.57
C PHE A 66 3.92 5.09 18.21
N LYS A 67 2.99 4.59 17.39
CA LYS A 67 1.84 3.81 17.87
C LYS A 67 2.29 2.58 18.66
N ALA A 68 3.23 1.80 18.11
CA ALA A 68 3.72 0.57 18.74
C ALA A 68 4.39 0.86 20.09
N ASN A 69 5.19 1.92 20.19
CA ASN A 69 5.79 2.35 21.45
C ASN A 69 4.73 2.72 22.50
N VAL A 70 3.76 3.55 22.11
CA VAL A 70 2.70 3.99 23.04
C VAL A 70 1.83 2.82 23.52
N ILE A 71 1.53 1.86 22.65
CA ILE A 71 0.78 0.65 23.02
C ILE A 71 1.62 -0.24 23.93
N SER A 72 2.90 -0.44 23.64
CA SER A 72 3.83 -1.22 24.48
C SER A 72 3.96 -0.63 25.88
N GLU A 73 4.15 0.70 26.01
CA GLU A 73 4.22 1.38 27.30
C GLU A 73 2.93 1.19 28.13
N LYS A 74 1.76 1.29 27.50
CA LYS A 74 0.47 1.02 28.16
C LYS A 74 0.35 -0.44 28.61
N CYS A 75 0.73 -1.39 27.75
CA CYS A 75 0.74 -2.82 28.05
C CYS A 75 1.62 -3.13 29.27
N ILE A 76 2.82 -2.55 29.33
CA ILE A 76 3.75 -2.70 30.46
C ILE A 76 3.15 -2.10 31.74
N ALA A 77 2.53 -0.93 31.66
CA ALA A 77 1.88 -0.28 32.80
C ALA A 77 0.65 -1.05 33.33
N GLU A 78 -0.06 -1.78 32.48
CA GLU A 78 -1.16 -2.66 32.89
C GLU A 78 -0.64 -3.97 33.48
N ASN A 79 0.33 -4.61 32.84
CA ASN A 79 0.92 -5.86 33.31
C ASN A 79 1.68 -5.67 34.63
N SER A 80 2.36 -4.55 34.83
CA SER A 80 3.01 -4.24 36.11
C SER A 80 2.00 -4.17 37.27
N LYS A 81 0.82 -3.59 37.05
CA LYS A 81 -0.28 -3.57 38.05
C LYS A 81 -0.82 -4.98 38.33
N MET A 82 -0.92 -5.82 37.30
CA MET A 82 -1.33 -7.22 37.47
C MET A 82 -0.28 -8.00 38.28
N ILE A 83 1.01 -7.85 37.97
CA ILE A 83 2.10 -8.48 38.73
C ILE A 83 2.06 -8.04 40.19
N VAL A 84 1.88 -6.75 40.49
CA VAL A 84 1.71 -6.26 41.87
C VAL A 84 0.51 -6.91 42.57
N THR A 85 -0.58 -7.13 41.83
CA THR A 85 -1.78 -7.81 42.37
C THR A 85 -1.49 -9.28 42.70
N PHE A 86 -0.79 -9.99 41.82
CA PHE A 86 -0.40 -11.38 42.04
C PHE A 86 0.64 -11.56 43.16
N LEU A 87 1.55 -10.61 43.35
CA LEU A 87 2.45 -10.55 44.50
C LEU A 87 1.66 -10.42 45.81
N LYS A 88 0.65 -9.53 45.86
CA LYS A 88 -0.20 -9.36 47.04
C LYS A 88 -1.08 -10.57 47.35
N MET A 89 -1.51 -11.31 46.33
CA MET A 89 -2.28 -12.54 46.48
C MET A 89 -1.41 -13.74 46.92
N GLY A 90 -0.08 -13.62 46.90
CA GLY A 90 0.84 -14.69 47.29
C GLY A 90 1.09 -15.75 46.21
N ASN A 91 0.61 -15.52 44.97
CA ASN A 91 0.83 -16.44 43.85
C ASN A 91 2.26 -16.33 43.29
N ILE A 92 2.90 -15.17 43.43
CA ILE A 92 4.27 -14.89 43.03
C ILE A 92 5.06 -14.50 44.27
N SER A 93 6.19 -15.16 44.53
CA SER A 93 7.11 -14.78 45.61
C SER A 93 7.93 -13.56 45.22
N GLN A 94 8.05 -12.59 46.12
CA GLN A 94 8.82 -11.36 45.87
C GLN A 94 10.32 -11.62 45.65
N ASP A 95 10.83 -12.79 46.07
CA ASP A 95 12.21 -13.23 45.87
C ASP A 95 12.58 -13.48 44.40
N ILE A 96 11.57 -13.62 43.53
CA ILE A 96 11.75 -13.86 42.08
C ILE A 96 12.10 -12.54 41.36
N ILE A 97 11.74 -11.39 41.93
CA ILE A 97 11.95 -10.08 41.29
C ILE A 97 13.29 -9.49 41.77
N PRO A 98 14.20 -9.11 40.85
CA PRO A 98 15.44 -8.47 41.22
C PRO A 98 15.23 -7.20 42.07
N HIS A 99 15.95 -7.07 43.17
CA HIS A 99 15.79 -5.96 44.14
C HIS A 99 16.04 -4.55 43.57
N HIS A 100 16.63 -4.43 42.38
CA HIS A 100 16.86 -3.13 41.73
C HIS A 100 15.63 -2.59 41.00
N ILE A 101 14.58 -3.40 40.82
CA ILE A 101 13.40 -3.02 40.04
C ILE A 101 12.31 -2.48 40.96
N ASN A 102 11.91 -1.23 40.72
CA ASN A 102 10.77 -0.63 41.41
C ASN A 102 9.51 -0.79 40.56
N LEU A 103 8.55 -1.61 41.00
CA LEU A 103 7.31 -1.87 40.25
C LEU A 103 6.40 -0.64 40.07
N SER A 104 6.73 0.48 40.72
CA SER A 104 5.98 1.74 40.58
C SER A 104 6.33 2.50 39.30
N ASP A 105 7.54 2.30 38.77
CA ASP A 105 8.06 2.96 37.56
C ASP A 105 8.99 1.96 36.84
N VAL A 106 8.36 1.03 36.10
CA VAL A 106 9.05 -0.07 35.43
C VAL A 106 9.53 0.39 34.06
N THR A 107 10.83 0.31 33.82
CA THR A 107 11.38 0.56 32.48
C THR A 107 11.09 -0.61 31.54
N VAL A 108 11.13 -0.38 30.22
CA VAL A 108 10.84 -1.42 29.23
C VAL A 108 11.79 -2.62 29.36
N GLU A 109 13.07 -2.37 29.59
CA GLU A 109 14.09 -3.42 29.77
C GLU A 109 13.84 -4.24 31.05
N ASP A 110 13.50 -3.56 32.16
CA ASP A 110 13.19 -4.22 33.43
C ASP A 110 11.96 -5.10 33.32
N TYR A 111 10.93 -4.66 32.59
CA TYR A 111 9.72 -5.45 32.36
C TYR A 111 10.02 -6.75 31.64
N HIS A 112 10.76 -6.70 30.53
CA HIS A 112 11.08 -7.90 29.75
C HIS A 112 11.93 -8.89 30.55
N LEU A 113 12.87 -8.40 31.37
CA LEU A 113 13.62 -9.26 32.28
C LEU A 113 12.71 -9.97 33.29
N VAL A 114 11.78 -9.23 33.92
CA VAL A 114 10.82 -9.79 34.88
C VAL A 114 9.87 -10.79 34.20
N TYR A 115 9.38 -10.45 33.00
CA TYR A 115 8.53 -11.32 32.20
C TYR A 115 9.21 -12.65 31.88
N ASP A 116 10.46 -12.62 31.38
CA ASP A 116 11.24 -13.81 31.05
C ASP A 116 11.51 -14.69 32.28
N ILE A 117 11.77 -14.07 33.43
CA ILE A 117 11.97 -14.80 34.69
C ILE A 117 10.66 -15.47 35.12
N ILE A 118 9.54 -14.74 35.12
CA ILE A 118 8.23 -15.29 35.50
C ILE A 118 7.85 -16.44 34.57
N GLN A 119 8.07 -16.29 33.25
CA GLN A 119 7.80 -17.33 32.26
C GLN A 119 8.61 -18.60 32.51
N LYS A 120 9.91 -18.47 32.84
CA LYS A 120 10.78 -19.62 33.12
C LYS A 120 10.50 -20.29 34.47
N VAL A 121 10.12 -19.53 35.50
CA VAL A 121 9.93 -20.05 36.86
C VAL A 121 8.54 -20.66 37.04
N LYS A 122 7.51 -20.09 36.41
CA LYS A 122 6.10 -20.49 36.57
C LYS A 122 5.55 -21.22 35.34
N GLU A 123 6.41 -21.93 34.60
CA GLU A 123 6.13 -22.55 33.29
C GLU A 123 4.71 -23.16 33.14
N GLU A 124 4.22 -23.91 34.13
CA GLU A 124 2.87 -24.53 34.11
C GLU A 124 1.71 -23.57 34.46
N GLU A 125 1.93 -22.58 35.34
CA GLU A 125 0.91 -21.61 35.79
C GLU A 125 0.90 -20.33 34.95
N PHE A 126 1.90 -20.13 34.10
CA PHE A 126 2.08 -18.94 33.27
C PHE A 126 0.87 -18.59 32.40
N PRO A 127 0.23 -19.55 31.69
CA PRO A 127 -0.94 -19.24 30.87
C PRO A 127 -2.12 -18.70 31.69
N ALA A 128 -2.23 -19.05 32.99
CA ALA A 128 -3.31 -18.57 33.86
C ALA A 128 -3.13 -17.10 34.25
N LEU A 129 -1.90 -16.58 34.19
CA LEU A 129 -1.57 -15.20 34.57
C LEU A 129 -1.95 -14.16 33.50
N HIS A 130 -2.25 -14.57 32.27
CA HIS A 130 -2.65 -13.70 31.14
C HIS A 130 -1.71 -12.48 30.94
N LEU A 131 -0.40 -12.67 31.18
CA LEU A 131 0.60 -11.63 30.94
C LEU A 131 1.02 -11.63 29.47
N ASN A 132 1.10 -10.44 28.88
CA ASN A 132 1.54 -10.27 27.49
C ASN A 132 3.04 -9.92 27.43
N SER A 133 3.74 -10.35 26.39
CA SER A 133 5.16 -10.01 26.17
C SER A 133 5.39 -8.51 25.99
N CYS A 134 4.37 -7.76 25.55
CA CYS A 134 4.39 -6.33 25.25
C CYS A 134 5.51 -5.90 24.27
N GLN A 135 5.98 -6.80 23.40
CA GLN A 135 7.07 -6.51 22.45
C GLN A 135 6.58 -5.61 21.30
N ILE A 136 7.43 -4.66 20.91
CA ILE A 136 7.13 -3.69 19.83
C ILE A 136 7.06 -4.42 18.49
N GLU A 137 7.88 -5.44 18.27
CA GLU A 137 7.92 -6.26 17.06
C GLU A 137 6.57 -6.95 16.82
N ASP A 138 5.92 -7.44 17.86
CA ASP A 138 4.61 -8.08 17.75
C ASP A 138 3.54 -7.08 17.29
N GLU A 139 3.58 -5.86 17.82
CA GLU A 139 2.66 -4.79 17.41
C GLU A 139 2.93 -4.31 15.98
N LEU A 140 4.19 -4.24 15.57
CA LEU A 140 4.56 -3.87 14.20
C LEU A 140 4.22 -4.97 13.19
N ASN A 141 4.35 -6.25 13.57
CA ASN A 141 3.99 -7.40 12.74
C ASN A 141 2.47 -7.56 12.59
N LYS A 142 1.67 -7.06 13.54
CA LYS A 142 0.20 -6.97 13.45
C LYS A 142 -0.28 -5.82 12.56
N ALA A 143 0.62 -5.02 11.98
CA ALA A 143 0.24 -3.89 11.14
C ALA A 143 -0.68 -4.32 9.99
N VAL A 144 -1.84 -3.67 9.91
CA VAL A 144 -2.87 -3.97 8.92
C VAL A 144 -2.45 -3.43 7.56
N GLN A 145 -2.59 -4.23 6.50
CA GLN A 145 -2.34 -3.81 5.12
C GLN A 145 -3.60 -3.20 4.48
N GLY A 146 -3.42 -2.45 3.38
CA GLY A 146 -4.52 -1.87 2.62
C GLY A 146 -5.28 -0.78 3.38
N THR A 147 -6.61 -0.80 3.29
CA THR A 147 -7.48 0.25 3.88
C THR A 147 -7.39 0.33 5.40
N GLY A 148 -7.14 -0.79 6.08
CA GLY A 148 -7.02 -0.83 7.54
C GLY A 148 -5.83 -0.04 8.06
N LEU A 149 -4.76 0.12 7.27
CA LEU A 149 -3.61 0.95 7.64
C LEU A 149 -4.06 2.40 7.93
N ALA A 150 -4.75 3.00 6.97
CA ALA A 150 -5.17 4.40 7.05
C ALA A 150 -6.33 4.61 8.04
N PHE A 151 -7.32 3.71 8.05
CA PHE A 151 -8.56 3.93 8.81
C PHE A 151 -8.55 3.34 10.22
N ILE A 152 -7.65 2.41 10.54
CA ILE A 152 -7.53 1.82 11.88
C ILE A 152 -6.22 2.24 12.52
N ALA A 153 -5.06 1.87 11.93
CA ALA A 153 -3.78 2.07 12.59
C ALA A 153 -3.42 3.56 12.73
N PHE A 154 -3.58 4.33 11.64
CA PHE A 154 -3.30 5.77 11.66
C PHE A 154 -4.27 6.55 12.54
N THR A 155 -5.58 6.31 12.40
CA THR A 155 -6.59 7.02 13.21
C THR A 155 -6.40 6.78 14.69
N GLU A 156 -6.08 5.53 15.08
CA GLU A 156 -5.75 5.17 16.45
C GLU A 156 -4.51 5.94 16.93
N ALA A 157 -3.42 5.93 16.16
CA ALA A 157 -2.20 6.66 16.51
C ALA A 157 -2.45 8.17 16.72
N MET A 158 -3.31 8.77 15.89
CA MET A 158 -3.61 10.20 15.94
C MET A 158 -4.38 10.62 17.19
N THR A 159 -5.13 9.71 17.83
CA THR A 159 -5.80 10.00 19.11
C THR A 159 -4.81 10.32 20.23
N HIS A 160 -3.55 9.90 20.08
CA HIS A 160 -2.50 10.16 21.05
C HIS A 160 -1.72 11.45 20.78
N PHE A 161 -1.92 12.09 19.63
CA PHE A 161 -1.26 13.35 19.32
C PHE A 161 -1.91 14.52 20.05
N PRO A 162 -1.13 15.52 20.50
CA PRO A 162 -1.69 16.78 20.97
C PRO A 162 -2.44 17.45 19.81
N ALA A 163 -3.59 18.05 20.11
CA ALA A 163 -4.50 18.61 19.10
C ALA A 163 -4.94 17.59 18.02
N SER A 164 -5.30 16.37 18.45
CA SER A 164 -5.75 15.27 17.57
C SER A 164 -6.73 15.69 16.45
N PRO A 165 -7.75 16.53 16.71
CA PRO A 165 -8.70 16.93 15.66
C PRO A 165 -8.05 17.64 14.47
N PHE A 166 -7.02 18.47 14.71
CA PHE A 166 -6.31 19.18 13.65
C PHE A 166 -5.58 18.22 12.71
N TRP A 167 -4.83 17.27 13.29
CA TRP A 167 -4.10 16.28 12.52
C TRP A 167 -5.05 15.39 11.71
N SER A 168 -6.18 14.98 12.30
CA SER A 168 -7.20 14.16 11.62
C SER A 168 -7.74 14.83 10.37
N VAL A 169 -8.06 16.13 10.45
CA VAL A 169 -8.53 16.89 9.28
C VAL A 169 -7.46 16.95 8.19
N MET A 170 -6.21 17.25 8.54
CA MET A 170 -5.10 17.29 7.57
C MET A 170 -4.86 15.94 6.90
N PHE A 171 -4.89 14.84 7.67
CA PHE A 171 -4.68 13.49 7.14
C PHE A 171 -5.78 13.07 6.18
N PHE A 172 -7.06 13.25 6.54
CA PHE A 172 -8.15 12.90 5.65
C PHE A 172 -8.24 13.83 4.44
N LEU A 173 -7.93 15.12 4.58
CA LEU A 173 -7.85 16.04 3.46
C LEU A 173 -6.75 15.62 2.47
N MET A 174 -5.59 15.18 2.98
CA MET A 174 -4.53 14.61 2.16
C MET A 174 -5.02 13.37 1.39
N LEU A 175 -5.67 12.41 2.05
CA LEU A 175 -6.20 11.22 1.38
C LEU A 175 -7.22 11.56 0.29
N VAL A 176 -8.11 12.53 0.54
CA VAL A 176 -9.07 13.02 -0.45
C VAL A 176 -8.35 13.63 -1.65
N ASN A 177 -7.33 14.48 -1.44
CA ASN A 177 -6.58 15.09 -2.53
C ASN A 177 -5.80 14.06 -3.37
N LEU A 178 -5.21 13.04 -2.73
CA LEU A 178 -4.53 11.94 -3.43
C LEU A 178 -5.51 11.12 -4.29
N GLY A 179 -6.70 10.83 -3.75
CA GLY A 179 -7.77 10.15 -4.48
C GLY A 179 -8.27 10.98 -5.68
N LEU A 180 -8.56 12.26 -5.46
CA LEU A 180 -9.05 13.16 -6.52
C LEU A 180 -8.05 13.32 -7.67
N GLY A 181 -6.77 13.49 -7.37
CA GLY A 181 -5.72 13.60 -8.40
C GLY A 181 -5.69 12.40 -9.34
N SER A 182 -5.77 11.20 -8.78
CA SER A 182 -5.78 9.93 -9.55
C SER A 182 -7.06 9.77 -10.39
N MET A 183 -8.20 10.21 -9.84
CA MET A 183 -9.49 10.13 -10.53
C MET A 183 -9.56 11.05 -11.76
N PHE A 184 -8.92 12.22 -11.73
CA PHE A 184 -8.85 13.09 -12.92
C PHE A 184 -8.14 12.40 -14.09
N GLY A 185 -7.01 11.72 -13.84
CA GLY A 185 -6.31 10.98 -14.89
C GLY A 185 -7.10 9.79 -15.42
N THR A 186 -7.81 9.08 -14.54
CA THR A 186 -8.64 7.92 -14.94
C THR A 186 -9.83 8.36 -15.80
N ILE A 187 -10.52 9.44 -15.41
CA ILE A 187 -11.63 9.98 -16.20
C ILE A 187 -11.14 10.44 -17.57
N GLU A 188 -10.03 11.18 -17.66
CA GLU A 188 -9.50 11.60 -18.97
C GLU A 188 -9.05 10.43 -19.85
N GLY A 189 -8.52 9.37 -19.25
CA GLY A 189 -8.21 8.12 -19.96
C GLY A 189 -9.43 7.47 -20.62
N ILE A 190 -10.63 7.63 -20.04
CA ILE A 190 -11.89 7.11 -20.60
C ILE A 190 -12.50 8.10 -21.59
N ILE A 191 -12.53 9.39 -21.24
CA ILE A 191 -13.24 10.42 -21.99
C ILE A 191 -12.54 10.74 -23.32
N THR A 192 -11.22 10.90 -23.32
CA THR A 192 -10.46 11.32 -24.51
C THR A 192 -10.64 10.38 -25.71
N PRO A 193 -10.46 9.04 -25.58
CA PRO A 193 -10.65 8.12 -26.71
C PRO A 193 -12.08 8.12 -27.27
N ILE A 194 -13.10 8.27 -26.40
CA ILE A 194 -14.51 8.29 -26.82
C ILE A 194 -14.83 9.59 -27.57
N VAL A 195 -14.32 10.73 -27.09
CA VAL A 195 -14.49 12.02 -27.76
C VAL A 195 -13.80 12.02 -29.12
N ASP A 196 -12.59 11.48 -29.21
CA ASP A 196 -11.83 11.42 -30.47
C ASP A 196 -12.49 10.50 -31.51
N THR A 197 -13.08 9.38 -31.05
CA THR A 197 -13.73 8.41 -31.94
C THR A 197 -15.13 8.85 -32.38
N PHE A 198 -15.96 9.33 -31.45
CA PHE A 198 -17.38 9.60 -31.70
C PHE A 198 -17.70 11.10 -31.87
N LYS A 199 -16.72 12.00 -31.71
CA LYS A 199 -16.88 13.47 -31.76
C LYS A 199 -18.04 13.97 -30.89
N ALA A 200 -18.24 13.33 -29.73
CA ALA A 200 -19.29 13.66 -28.78
C ALA A 200 -18.94 14.94 -27.98
N ARG A 201 -19.95 15.60 -27.44
CA ARG A 201 -19.76 16.74 -26.52
C ARG A 201 -19.17 16.25 -25.19
N LYS A 202 -17.97 16.72 -24.86
CA LYS A 202 -17.19 16.29 -23.68
C LYS A 202 -18.00 16.41 -22.39
N GLU A 203 -18.74 17.51 -22.21
CA GLU A 203 -19.48 17.81 -20.98
C GLU A 203 -20.58 16.76 -20.72
N ILE A 204 -21.33 16.39 -21.76
CA ILE A 204 -22.42 15.41 -21.65
C ILE A 204 -21.86 14.02 -21.38
N LEU A 205 -20.77 13.66 -22.07
CA LEU A 205 -20.13 12.37 -21.87
C LEU A 205 -19.60 12.22 -20.44
N THR A 206 -18.98 13.26 -19.89
CA THR A 206 -18.51 13.26 -18.50
C THR A 206 -19.67 13.06 -17.52
N VAL A 207 -20.79 13.77 -17.69
CA VAL A 207 -21.98 13.60 -16.83
C VAL A 207 -22.51 12.17 -16.90
N ILE A 208 -22.62 11.59 -18.10
CA ILE A 208 -23.07 10.20 -18.27
C ILE A 208 -22.11 9.22 -17.59
N CYS A 209 -20.80 9.39 -17.77
CA CYS A 209 -19.78 8.54 -17.16
C CYS A 209 -19.84 8.61 -15.62
N CYS A 210 -19.99 9.82 -15.06
CA CYS A 210 -20.11 10.01 -13.62
C CYS A 210 -21.40 9.38 -13.04
N LEU A 211 -22.54 9.52 -13.74
CA LEU A 211 -23.79 8.90 -13.32
C LEU A 211 -23.71 7.37 -13.36
N LEU A 212 -23.09 6.80 -14.41
CA LEU A 212 -22.88 5.37 -14.52
C LEU A 212 -21.93 4.84 -13.43
N ALA A 213 -20.81 5.52 -13.19
CA ALA A 213 -19.89 5.19 -12.11
C ALA A 213 -20.54 5.28 -10.73
N PHE A 214 -21.39 6.29 -10.49
CA PHE A 214 -22.16 6.41 -9.25
C PHE A 214 -23.12 5.22 -9.06
N CYS A 215 -23.89 4.86 -10.09
CA CYS A 215 -24.83 3.74 -10.03
C CYS A 215 -24.12 2.40 -9.75
N ILE A 216 -22.98 2.13 -10.40
CA ILE A 216 -22.17 0.93 -10.15
C ILE A 216 -21.56 0.99 -8.74
N GLY A 217 -21.11 2.18 -8.32
CA GLY A 217 -20.49 2.42 -7.02
C GLY A 217 -21.39 2.09 -5.82
N LEU A 218 -22.72 2.13 -5.99
CA LEU A 218 -23.68 1.76 -4.94
C LEU A 218 -23.51 0.31 -4.45
N ILE A 219 -22.96 -0.59 -5.27
CA ILE A 219 -22.65 -1.97 -4.87
C ILE A 219 -21.63 -1.99 -3.71
N PHE A 220 -20.66 -1.07 -3.73
CA PHE A 220 -19.59 -1.01 -2.72
C PHE A 220 -20.01 -0.37 -1.39
N VAL A 221 -21.18 0.27 -1.32
CA VAL A 221 -21.70 0.92 -0.10
C VAL A 221 -22.55 -0.05 0.75
N GLN A 222 -22.78 -1.26 0.26
CA GLN A 222 -23.54 -2.29 0.98
C GLN A 222 -22.78 -2.80 2.23
N ARG A 223 -23.47 -3.52 3.13
CA ARG A 223 -22.86 -4.10 4.35
C ARG A 223 -21.69 -5.06 4.05
N SER A 224 -21.76 -5.76 2.92
CA SER A 224 -20.70 -6.62 2.38
C SER A 224 -19.76 -5.89 1.40
N GLY A 225 -19.90 -4.56 1.27
CA GLY A 225 -19.23 -3.75 0.25
C GLY A 225 -17.71 -3.80 0.32
N ASN A 226 -17.13 -3.84 1.53
CA ASN A 226 -15.69 -3.99 1.71
C ASN A 226 -15.15 -5.29 1.07
N TYR A 227 -15.90 -6.40 1.16
CA TYR A 227 -15.50 -7.65 0.51
C TYR A 227 -15.48 -7.54 -1.01
N PHE A 228 -16.45 -6.83 -1.58
CA PHE A 228 -16.45 -6.53 -3.02
C PHE A 228 -15.26 -5.67 -3.40
N VAL A 229 -14.95 -4.61 -2.63
CA VAL A 229 -13.78 -3.75 -2.89
C VAL A 229 -12.49 -4.57 -2.89
N THR A 230 -12.25 -5.38 -1.85
CA THR A 230 -11.04 -6.20 -1.76
C THR A 230 -10.93 -7.21 -2.91
N MET A 231 -12.03 -7.89 -3.26
CA MET A 231 -12.05 -8.82 -4.38
C MET A 231 -11.78 -8.15 -5.73
N PHE A 232 -12.37 -6.98 -5.98
CA PHE A 232 -12.11 -6.24 -7.22
C PHE A 232 -10.66 -5.73 -7.27
N ASP A 233 -10.11 -5.26 -6.16
CA ASP A 233 -8.73 -4.76 -6.10
C ASP A 233 -7.72 -5.90 -6.36
N ASP A 234 -7.88 -7.04 -5.68
CA ASP A 234 -6.96 -8.18 -5.77
C ASP A 234 -6.96 -8.84 -7.16
N TYR A 235 -8.11 -8.94 -7.82
CA TYR A 235 -8.26 -9.72 -9.06
C TYR A 235 -8.49 -8.89 -10.33
N SER A 236 -9.16 -7.73 -10.24
CA SER A 236 -9.61 -7.00 -11.44
C SER A 236 -8.57 -6.04 -12.00
N ALA A 237 -7.66 -5.52 -11.19
CA ALA A 237 -6.79 -4.43 -11.63
C ALA A 237 -5.46 -4.93 -12.21
N THR A 238 -4.80 -5.85 -11.51
CA THR A 238 -3.40 -6.21 -11.82
C THR A 238 -3.23 -6.97 -13.14
N LEU A 239 -4.06 -8.00 -13.40
CA LEU A 239 -3.90 -8.84 -14.59
C LEU A 239 -4.23 -8.11 -15.91
N PRO A 240 -5.37 -7.40 -16.05
CA PRO A 240 -5.68 -6.66 -17.26
C PRO A 240 -4.64 -5.59 -17.56
N LEU A 241 -4.17 -4.88 -16.53
CA LEU A 241 -3.15 -3.84 -16.68
C LEU A 241 -1.85 -4.42 -17.26
N LEU A 242 -1.35 -5.53 -16.70
CA LEU A 242 -0.14 -6.17 -17.22
C LEU A 242 -0.29 -6.59 -18.69
N ILE A 243 -1.45 -7.13 -19.07
CA ILE A 243 -1.74 -7.52 -20.44
C ILE A 243 -1.72 -6.29 -21.36
N VAL A 244 -2.39 -5.20 -20.98
CA VAL A 244 -2.45 -3.96 -21.77
C VAL A 244 -1.04 -3.38 -21.97
N VAL A 245 -0.23 -3.28 -20.91
CA VAL A 245 1.13 -2.73 -21.00
C VAL A 245 2.04 -3.61 -21.87
N ILE A 246 1.90 -4.93 -21.84
CA ILE A 246 2.62 -5.84 -22.75
C ILE A 246 2.22 -5.57 -24.19
N LEU A 247 0.92 -5.47 -24.47
CA LEU A 247 0.41 -5.21 -25.82
C LEU A 247 0.87 -3.84 -26.34
N GLU A 248 0.84 -2.79 -25.51
CA GLU A 248 1.38 -1.47 -25.85
C GLU A 248 2.87 -1.54 -26.19
N ASN A 249 3.65 -2.23 -25.35
CA ASN A 249 5.09 -2.37 -25.58
C ASN A 249 5.39 -3.13 -26.89
N ILE A 250 4.69 -4.24 -27.15
CA ILE A 250 4.84 -5.03 -28.38
C ILE A 250 4.39 -4.22 -29.61
N ALA A 251 3.28 -3.48 -29.50
CA ALA A 251 2.77 -2.65 -30.58
C ALA A 251 3.78 -1.57 -30.99
N VAL A 252 4.41 -0.89 -30.02
CA VAL A 252 5.41 0.16 -30.33
C VAL A 252 6.74 -0.45 -30.80
N SER A 253 7.25 -1.47 -30.11
CA SER A 253 8.59 -1.99 -30.37
C SER A 253 8.68 -2.88 -31.62
N PHE A 254 7.68 -3.72 -31.89
CA PHE A 254 7.68 -4.70 -33.00
C PHE A 254 6.75 -4.32 -34.15
N VAL A 255 5.52 -3.87 -33.90
CA VAL A 255 4.53 -3.60 -34.97
C VAL A 255 4.80 -2.26 -35.65
N TYR A 256 4.93 -1.18 -34.87
CA TYR A 256 5.32 0.13 -35.39
C TYR A 256 6.78 0.15 -35.83
N GLY A 257 7.64 -0.51 -35.04
CA GLY A 257 9.06 -0.67 -35.28
C GLY A 257 9.88 0.36 -34.50
N ILE A 258 10.77 -0.13 -33.64
CA ILE A 258 11.60 0.70 -32.77
C ILE A 258 12.46 1.72 -33.51
N ASP A 259 12.93 1.39 -34.72
CA ASP A 259 13.84 2.25 -35.48
C ASP A 259 13.10 3.53 -35.93
N LYS A 260 11.84 3.38 -36.39
CA LYS A 260 10.96 4.52 -36.72
C LYS A 260 10.60 5.33 -35.49
N PHE A 261 10.27 4.68 -34.38
CA PHE A 261 9.94 5.36 -33.14
C PHE A 261 11.09 6.22 -32.60
N MET A 262 12.34 5.73 -32.73
CA MET A 262 13.53 6.49 -32.33
C MET A 262 13.80 7.69 -33.26
N GLU A 263 13.44 7.58 -34.55
CA GLU A 263 13.48 8.70 -35.50
C GLU A 263 12.43 9.76 -35.16
N ASP A 264 11.18 9.36 -34.90
CA ASP A 264 10.12 10.28 -34.47
C ASP A 264 10.48 11.01 -33.17
N LEU A 265 11.07 10.30 -32.20
CA LEU A 265 11.55 10.91 -30.95
C LEU A 265 12.68 11.91 -31.21
N ARG A 266 13.59 11.61 -32.13
CA ARG A 266 14.66 12.53 -32.53
C ARG A 266 14.10 13.78 -33.19
N ASP A 267 13.07 13.64 -34.02
CA ASP A 267 12.40 14.75 -34.69
C ASP A 267 11.64 15.65 -33.70
N MET A 268 11.03 15.07 -32.66
CA MET A 268 10.32 15.82 -31.61
C MET A 268 11.29 16.50 -30.62
N LEU A 269 12.33 15.80 -30.16
CA LEU A 269 13.24 16.27 -29.11
C LEU A 269 14.41 17.11 -29.63
N GLY A 270 14.72 17.01 -30.93
CA GLY A 270 15.90 17.64 -31.54
C GLY A 270 17.24 16.96 -31.18
N PHE A 271 17.24 15.98 -30.27
CA PHE A 271 18.40 15.15 -29.93
C PHE A 271 18.06 13.66 -30.06
N ALA A 272 19.05 12.84 -30.39
CA ALA A 272 18.87 11.40 -30.48
C ALA A 272 18.82 10.78 -29.07
N PRO A 273 17.77 10.02 -28.71
CA PRO A 273 17.73 9.29 -27.45
C PRO A 273 18.87 8.27 -27.35
N SER A 274 19.31 7.97 -26.13
CA SER A 274 20.42 7.04 -25.93
C SER A 274 20.09 5.63 -26.41
N ARG A 275 21.12 4.88 -26.85
CA ARG A 275 20.97 3.47 -27.27
C ARG A 275 20.47 2.55 -26.16
N TYR A 276 20.53 2.98 -24.90
CA TYR A 276 19.97 2.27 -23.78
C TYR A 276 18.46 2.04 -23.95
N TYR A 277 17.71 3.07 -24.37
CA TYR A 277 16.25 2.96 -24.58
C TYR A 277 15.90 1.94 -25.66
N TYR A 278 16.73 1.86 -26.71
CA TYR A 278 16.56 0.88 -27.79
C TYR A 278 16.53 -0.56 -27.26
N TYR A 279 17.55 -0.96 -26.51
CA TYR A 279 17.64 -2.31 -25.96
C TYR A 279 16.62 -2.56 -24.84
N MET A 280 16.36 -1.53 -24.03
CA MET A 280 15.40 -1.62 -22.93
C MET A 280 13.97 -1.88 -23.44
N TRP A 281 13.51 -1.10 -24.42
CA TRP A 281 12.15 -1.23 -24.94
C TRP A 281 11.95 -2.44 -25.84
N LYS A 282 12.97 -2.83 -26.62
CA LYS A 282 12.85 -3.95 -27.57
C LYS A 282 12.99 -5.33 -26.94
N TYR A 283 13.84 -5.49 -25.93
CA TYR A 283 14.18 -6.80 -25.39
C TYR A 283 13.87 -6.93 -23.89
N ILE A 284 14.38 -6.02 -23.07
CA ILE A 284 14.34 -6.18 -21.60
C ILE A 284 12.92 -6.03 -21.07
N SER A 285 12.23 -4.96 -21.46
CA SER A 285 10.86 -4.67 -20.99
C SER A 285 9.86 -5.78 -21.38
N PRO A 286 9.75 -6.21 -22.65
CA PRO A 286 8.82 -7.29 -23.01
C PRO A 286 9.14 -8.61 -22.28
N LEU A 287 10.42 -8.94 -22.10
CA LEU A 287 10.84 -10.14 -21.36
C LEU A 287 10.43 -10.07 -19.88
N MET A 288 10.72 -8.95 -19.21
CA MET A 288 10.37 -8.74 -17.80
C MET A 288 8.86 -8.72 -17.59
N LEU A 289 8.11 -8.07 -18.47
CA LEU A 289 6.64 -8.04 -18.38
C LEU A 289 6.04 -9.44 -18.61
N SER A 290 6.56 -10.19 -19.59
CA SER A 290 6.09 -11.55 -19.87
C SER A 290 6.38 -12.51 -18.72
N SER A 291 7.56 -12.40 -18.07
CA SER A 291 7.87 -13.24 -16.91
C SER A 291 6.97 -12.94 -15.71
N LEU A 292 6.64 -11.66 -15.48
CA LEU A 292 5.69 -11.24 -14.45
C LEU A 292 4.28 -11.76 -14.72
N LEU A 293 3.81 -11.70 -15.97
CA LEU A 293 2.51 -12.23 -16.36
C LEU A 293 2.44 -13.74 -16.11
N ILE A 294 3.45 -14.50 -16.54
CA ILE A 294 3.53 -15.95 -16.32
C ILE A 294 3.51 -16.26 -14.82
N ALA A 295 4.33 -15.58 -14.03
CA ALA A 295 4.37 -15.78 -12.57
C ALA A 295 3.02 -15.47 -11.91
N SER A 296 2.32 -14.42 -12.35
CA SER A 296 1.01 -14.05 -11.82
C SER A 296 -0.06 -15.10 -12.15
N VAL A 297 -0.10 -15.58 -13.40
CA VAL A 297 -1.04 -16.62 -13.85
C VAL A 297 -0.77 -17.94 -13.13
N VAL A 298 0.49 -18.35 -12.98
CA VAL A 298 0.86 -19.56 -12.24
C VAL A 298 0.41 -19.47 -10.78
N ASN A 299 0.66 -18.33 -10.11
CA ASN A 299 0.25 -18.17 -8.72
C ASN A 299 -1.28 -18.20 -8.55
N MET A 300 -2.02 -17.58 -9.48
CA MET A 300 -3.49 -17.63 -9.48
C MET A 300 -4.02 -19.04 -9.75
N GLY A 301 -3.31 -19.86 -10.51
CA GLY A 301 -3.66 -21.27 -10.73
C GLY A 301 -3.34 -22.19 -9.55
N LEU A 302 -2.30 -21.87 -8.77
CA LEU A 302 -1.87 -22.66 -7.60
C LEU A 302 -2.62 -22.29 -6.32
N SER A 303 -2.96 -21.01 -6.15
CA SER A 303 -3.63 -20.50 -4.95
C SER A 303 -5.12 -20.27 -5.26
N PRO A 304 -6.06 -21.04 -4.66
CA PRO A 304 -7.48 -20.79 -4.86
C PRO A 304 -7.85 -19.38 -4.35
N PRO A 305 -8.79 -18.69 -5.00
CA PRO A 305 -9.17 -17.36 -4.59
C PRO A 305 -9.83 -17.39 -3.21
N GLY A 306 -9.30 -16.60 -2.29
CA GLY A 306 -9.81 -16.46 -0.92
C GLY A 306 -9.90 -14.98 -0.52
N TYR A 307 -10.69 -14.71 0.52
CA TYR A 307 -10.77 -13.39 1.17
C TYR A 307 -10.86 -13.55 2.67
N ASN A 308 -10.41 -12.54 3.41
CA ASN A 308 -10.57 -12.49 4.85
C ASN A 308 -12.01 -12.05 5.18
N ALA A 309 -12.73 -12.88 5.94
CA ALA A 309 -14.08 -12.57 6.42
C ALA A 309 -14.03 -12.21 7.91
N TRP A 310 -14.75 -11.16 8.28
CA TRP A 310 -14.95 -10.82 9.69
C TRP A 310 -15.97 -11.78 10.30
N ILE A 311 -15.55 -12.52 11.34
CA ILE A 311 -16.37 -13.49 12.08
C ILE A 311 -16.42 -13.02 13.53
N GLU A 312 -17.61 -12.69 14.01
CA GLU A 312 -17.85 -12.12 15.36
C GLU A 312 -17.34 -13.04 16.49
N ASP A 313 -17.47 -14.37 16.32
CA ASP A 313 -17.12 -15.37 17.34
C ASP A 313 -15.61 -15.59 17.55
N LYS A 314 -14.74 -15.06 16.69
CA LYS A 314 -13.27 -15.21 16.81
C LYS A 314 -12.58 -14.12 17.64
N ARG A 315 -13.33 -13.31 18.40
CA ARG A 315 -12.77 -12.23 19.25
C ARG A 315 -11.98 -12.72 20.47
N TYR A 316 -11.94 -14.03 20.74
CA TYR A 316 -11.39 -14.62 21.96
C TYR A 316 -10.35 -15.73 21.71
N LEU A 317 -9.74 -15.79 20.52
CA LEU A 317 -8.60 -16.66 20.23
C LEU A 317 -7.44 -15.85 19.65
#